data_AF-A0A963PTU1-F1
#
_entry.id   AF-A0A963PTU1-F1
#
_cell.length_a   1.000
_cell.length_b   1.000
_cell.length_c   1.000
_cell.angle_alpha   90.00
_cell.angle_beta   90.00
_cell.angle_gamma   90.00
#
_symmetry.space_group_name_H-M   'P 1'
#
loop_
_entity.id
_entity.type
_entity.pdbx_description
1 polymer ?
#
loop_
_entity_poly.entity_id
_entity_poly.type
_entity_poly.pdbx_seq_one_letter_code
_entity_poly.pdbx_strand_id
1 'polypeptide(L)'
;MKTKAAVAWKAATPLTIETVDLDGPKFGEVLVEIKATGICHTDYYTLSGADPEGLFPAILGHEGAGIVVDVGPGVTGLRKGDHVIPLYTPECRQCKFCLSRKTNLCQLIRGTQGKGLMP
;
A
#
# COMPACT_ATOMS: atom_id res chain seq x y z
N MET A 1 16.48 0.73 4.33
CA MET A 1 16.60 0.34 5.75
C MET A 1 16.16 -1.10 5.92
N LYS A 2 16.75 -1.84 6.86
CA LYS A 2 16.32 -3.20 7.21
C LYS A 2 15.03 -3.12 8.05
N THR A 3 13.98 -3.84 7.65
CA THR A 3 12.71 -3.90 8.39
C THR A 3 12.12 -5.30 8.39
N LYS A 4 11.28 -5.62 9.38
CA LYS A 4 10.56 -6.90 9.42
C LYS A 4 9.27 -6.81 8.62
N ALA A 5 8.97 -7.85 7.84
CA ALA A 5 7.71 -7.97 7.10
C ALA A 5 7.23 -9.42 7.09
N ALA A 6 5.91 -9.61 7.00
CA ALA A 6 5.32 -10.90 6.71
C ALA A 6 5.26 -11.08 5.19
N VAL A 7 6.06 -11.99 4.65
CA VAL A 7 6.21 -12.21 3.21
C VAL A 7 5.42 -13.44 2.79
N ALA A 8 4.57 -13.27 1.78
CA ALA A 8 3.96 -14.35 1.04
C ALA A 8 4.88 -14.73 -0.13
N TRP A 9 5.65 -15.81 0.01
CA TRP A 9 6.55 -16.26 -1.05
C TRP A 9 5.82 -16.90 -2.24
N LYS A 10 4.74 -17.63 -1.95
CA LYS A 10 3.91 -18.35 -2.92
C LYS A 10 2.46 -18.38 -2.43
N ALA A 11 1.52 -18.52 -3.37
CA ALA A 11 0.13 -18.80 -3.06
C ALA A 11 -0.01 -20.08 -2.21
N ALA A 12 -1.04 -20.11 -1.36
CA ALA A 12 -1.42 -21.22 -0.48
C ALA A 12 -0.29 -21.70 0.46
N THR A 13 0.65 -20.83 0.81
CA THR A 13 1.69 -21.10 1.82
C THR A 13 1.60 -20.13 2.99
N PRO A 14 1.96 -20.53 4.22
CA PRO A 14 2.01 -19.61 5.35
C PRO A 14 2.96 -18.44 5.09
N LEU A 15 2.61 -17.27 5.62
CA LEU A 15 3.51 -16.11 5.63
C LEU A 15 4.75 -16.42 6.47
N THR A 16 5.93 -15.98 6.02
CA THR A 16 7.15 -16.04 6.82
C THR A 16 7.57 -14.64 7.24
N ILE A 17 8.14 -14.52 8.44
CA ILE A 17 8.65 -13.24 8.95
C ILE A 17 10.08 -13.07 8.45
N GLU A 18 10.27 -12.14 7.53
CA GLU A 18 11.54 -11.87 6.90
C GLU A 18 12.10 -10.51 7.33
N THR A 19 13.41 -10.35 7.20
CA THR A 19 14.03 -9.02 7.22
C THR A 19 14.28 -8.58 5.78
N VAL A 20 13.63 -7.50 5.36
CA VAL A 20 13.69 -6.97 3.99
C VAL A 20 14.43 -5.63 3.95
N ASP A 21 14.96 -5.29 2.77
CA ASP A 21 15.48 -3.97 2.47
C ASP A 21 14.36 -3.08 1.92
N LEU A 22 14.06 -2.00 2.64
CA LEU A 22 13.09 -0.98 2.23
C LEU A 22 13.79 0.32 1.88
N ASP A 23 13.70 0.75 0.62
CA ASP A 23 14.27 2.02 0.18
C ASP A 23 13.54 3.22 0.80
N GLY A 24 14.19 4.40 0.78
CA GLY A 24 13.54 5.65 1.18
C GLY A 24 12.48 6.10 0.15
N PRO A 25 11.57 7.01 0.53
CA PRO A 25 10.49 7.44 -0.35
C PRO A 25 11.01 8.24 -1.55
N LYS A 26 10.53 7.92 -2.75
CA LYS A 26 10.78 8.67 -3.99
C LYS A 26 9.85 9.89 -4.10
N PHE A 27 9.97 10.64 -5.19
CA PHE A 27 9.09 11.78 -5.46
C PHE A 27 7.61 11.39 -5.33
N GLY A 28 6.84 12.11 -4.51
CA GLY A 28 5.41 11.86 -4.28
C GLY A 28 5.10 10.68 -3.33
N GLU A 29 6.09 9.93 -2.86
CA GLU A 29 5.91 8.81 -1.95
C GLU A 29 6.04 9.22 -0.47
N VAL A 30 5.44 8.43 0.41
CA VAL A 30 5.48 8.65 1.87
C VAL A 30 5.92 7.35 2.54
N LEU A 31 6.92 7.43 3.42
CA LEU A 31 7.37 6.31 4.22
C LEU A 31 6.63 6.31 5.55
N VAL A 32 5.92 5.22 5.84
CA VAL A 32 5.07 5.07 7.03
C VAL A 32 5.56 3.91 7.88
N GLU A 33 5.73 4.14 9.18
CA GLU A 33 5.88 3.07 10.16
C GLU A 33 4.50 2.59 10.58
N ILE A 34 4.12 1.40 10.12
CA ILE A 34 2.86 0.76 10.49
C ILE A 34 2.90 0.36 11.98
N LYS A 35 2.00 0.92 12.77
CA LYS A 35 1.89 0.66 14.23
C LYS A 35 0.91 -0.46 14.52
N ALA A 36 -0.14 -0.58 13.71
CA ALA A 36 -1.10 -1.67 13.77
C ALA A 36 -1.62 -1.98 12.36
N THR A 37 -1.91 -3.26 12.11
CA THR A 37 -2.54 -3.73 10.87
C THR A 37 -3.61 -4.77 11.21
N GLY A 38 -4.73 -4.71 10.51
CA GLY A 38 -5.76 -5.75 10.49
C GLY A 38 -5.42 -6.85 9.49
N ILE A 39 -6.18 -7.94 9.58
CA ILE A 39 -6.22 -9.02 8.57
C ILE A 39 -7.65 -9.09 8.07
N CYS A 40 -7.80 -8.97 6.76
CA CYS A 40 -9.09 -9.02 6.10
C CYS A 40 -9.18 -10.24 5.18
N HIS A 41 -10.40 -10.62 4.82
CA HIS A 41 -10.63 -11.73 3.90
C HIS A 41 -9.97 -11.49 2.53
N THR A 42 -9.83 -10.24 2.09
CA THR A 42 -9.13 -9.90 0.84
C THR A 42 -7.66 -10.35 0.88
N ASP A 43 -6.97 -10.19 2.02
CA ASP A 43 -5.58 -10.65 2.17
C ASP A 43 -5.52 -12.17 2.04
N TYR A 44 -6.46 -12.88 2.68
CA TYR A 44 -6.57 -14.35 2.57
C TYR A 44 -6.91 -14.79 1.15
N TYR A 45 -7.81 -14.08 0.45
CA TYR A 45 -8.22 -14.39 -0.91
C TYR A 45 -7.02 -14.35 -1.86
N THR A 46 -6.22 -13.28 -1.80
CA THR A 46 -4.97 -13.20 -2.55
C THR A 46 -3.98 -14.30 -2.11
N LEU A 47 -3.73 -14.46 -0.80
CA LEU A 47 -2.81 -15.48 -0.27
C LEU A 47 -3.18 -16.90 -0.71
N SER A 48 -4.48 -17.21 -0.81
CA SER A 48 -4.97 -18.52 -1.23
C SER A 48 -4.66 -18.88 -2.69
N GLY A 49 -4.32 -17.87 -3.52
CA GLY A 49 -4.14 -18.02 -4.97
C GLY A 49 -5.45 -17.97 -5.77
N ALA A 50 -6.59 -17.69 -5.13
CA ALA A 50 -7.87 -17.53 -5.80
C ALA A 50 -7.98 -16.18 -6.54
N ASP A 51 -7.17 -15.20 -6.16
CA ASP A 51 -7.08 -13.91 -6.83
C ASP A 51 -6.33 -14.01 -8.18
N PRO A 52 -7.01 -13.82 -9.33
CA PRO A 52 -6.36 -13.87 -10.64
C PRO A 52 -5.36 -12.72 -10.86
N GLU A 53 -5.43 -11.65 -10.07
CA GLU A 53 -4.48 -10.53 -10.10
C GLU A 53 -3.32 -10.71 -9.10
N GLY A 54 -3.32 -11.78 -8.29
CA GLY A 54 -2.33 -12.03 -7.26
C GLY A 54 -0.93 -12.26 -7.82
N LEU A 55 0.04 -11.45 -7.38
CA LEU A 55 1.46 -11.58 -7.71
C LEU A 55 2.25 -12.01 -6.47
N PHE A 56 3.23 -12.90 -6.68
CA PHE A 56 4.11 -13.39 -5.62
C PHE A 56 5.59 -13.32 -6.07
N PRO A 57 6.55 -13.04 -5.17
CA PRO A 57 6.35 -12.80 -3.73
C PRO A 57 5.70 -11.44 -3.44
N ALA A 58 4.95 -11.35 -2.34
CA ALA A 58 4.26 -10.13 -1.92
C ALA A 58 4.27 -9.91 -0.40
N ILE A 59 4.22 -8.64 0.00
CA ILE A 59 3.84 -8.23 1.36
C ILE A 59 2.38 -7.77 1.27
N LEU A 60 1.48 -8.54 1.86
CA LEU A 60 0.03 -8.26 1.84
C LEU A 60 -0.34 -7.22 2.92
N GLY A 61 -1.64 -6.94 3.07
CA GLY A 61 -2.17 -6.01 4.05
C GLY A 61 -2.60 -4.69 3.42
N HIS A 62 -3.82 -4.26 3.76
CA HIS A 62 -4.43 -3.02 3.26
C HIS A 62 -5.27 -2.28 4.32
N GLU A 63 -5.24 -2.76 5.56
CA GLU A 63 -5.95 -2.18 6.70
C GLU A 63 -4.94 -1.86 7.79
N GLY A 64 -4.40 -0.64 7.81
CA GLY A 64 -3.36 -0.26 8.77
C GLY A 64 -3.42 1.19 9.21
N ALA A 65 -2.78 1.46 10.35
CA ALA A 65 -2.55 2.80 10.84
C ALA A 65 -1.09 2.94 11.29
N GLY A 66 -0.51 4.10 11.01
CA GLY A 66 0.91 4.33 11.25
C GLY A 66 1.28 5.78 11.42
N ILE A 67 2.59 6.01 11.52
CA ILE A 67 3.17 7.34 11.67
C ILE A 67 4.11 7.58 10.48
N VAL A 68 4.02 8.75 9.87
CA VAL A 68 4.94 9.15 8.80
C VAL A 68 6.35 9.27 9.37
N VAL A 69 7.29 8.50 8.81
CA VAL A 69 8.72 8.52 9.16
C VAL A 69 9.48 9.50 8.30
N ASP A 70 9.13 9.57 7.01
CA ASP A 70 9.75 10.44 6.03
C ASP A 70 8.82 10.70 4.83
N VAL A 71 9.08 11.77 4.09
CA VAL A 71 8.33 12.13 2.89
C VAL A 71 9.29 12.39 1.74
N GLY A 72 8.95 11.89 0.55
CA GLY A 72 9.72 12.14 -0.64
C GLY A 72 9.50 13.56 -1.19
N PRO A 73 10.35 14.01 -2.12
CA PRO A 73 10.18 15.31 -2.77
C PRO A 73 8.79 15.47 -3.40
N GLY A 74 8.22 16.68 -3.37
CA GLY A 74 6.91 16.96 -3.96
C GLY A 74 5.69 16.63 -3.07
N VAL A 75 5.88 15.93 -1.95
CA VAL A 75 4.83 15.76 -0.94
C VAL A 75 4.65 17.07 -0.18
N THR A 76 3.44 17.64 -0.23
CA THR A 76 3.13 18.95 0.40
C THR A 76 2.08 18.86 1.51
N GLY A 77 1.32 17.76 1.57
CA GLY A 77 0.19 17.59 2.49
C GLY A 77 0.49 16.79 3.75
N LEU A 78 1.68 16.21 3.88
CA LEU A 78 2.09 15.34 4.98
C LEU A 78 3.52 15.67 5.40
N ARG A 79 3.84 15.38 6.66
CA ARG A 79 5.18 15.53 7.23
C ARG A 79 5.48 14.43 8.25
N LYS A 80 6.76 14.28 8.56
CA LYS A 80 7.22 13.37 9.62
C LYS A 80 6.46 13.62 10.92
N GLY A 81 5.99 12.54 11.54
CA GLY A 81 5.23 12.54 12.79
C GLY A 81 3.72 12.57 12.62
N ASP A 82 3.19 12.82 11.42
CA ASP A 82 1.75 12.76 11.20
C ASP A 82 1.22 11.32 11.35
N HIS A 83 0.06 11.18 11.99
CA HIS A 83 -0.65 9.90 12.09
C HIS A 83 -1.50 9.71 10.83
N VAL A 84 -1.35 8.56 10.17
CA VAL A 84 -1.95 8.29 8.86
C VAL A 84 -2.57 6.91 8.77
N ILE A 85 -3.55 6.79 7.89
CA ILE A 85 -4.15 5.52 7.45
C ILE A 85 -3.85 5.40 5.95
N PRO A 86 -3.05 4.41 5.51
CA PRO A 86 -2.86 4.14 4.09
C PRO A 86 -4.18 3.72 3.44
N LEU A 87 -4.45 4.19 2.22
CA LEU A 87 -5.67 3.90 1.48
C LEU A 87 -5.35 3.19 0.17
N TYR A 88 -5.93 2.01 -0.05
CA TYR A 88 -5.81 1.30 -1.32
C TYR A 88 -6.61 1.97 -2.47
N THR A 89 -7.56 2.85 -2.12
CA THR A 89 -8.27 3.73 -3.06
C THR A 89 -7.74 5.16 -2.90
N PRO A 90 -7.03 5.71 -3.89
CA PRO A 90 -6.45 7.05 -3.77
C PRO A 90 -7.50 8.14 -4.01
N GLU A 91 -7.14 9.40 -3.73
CA GLU A 91 -7.97 10.58 -4.03
C GLU A 91 -7.10 11.69 -4.65
N CYS A 92 -6.88 11.66 -5.97
CA CYS A 92 -5.98 12.63 -6.61
C CYS A 92 -6.54 14.05 -6.74
N ARG A 93 -7.86 14.25 -6.52
CA ARG A 93 -8.58 15.54 -6.64
C ARG A 93 -8.50 16.25 -7.99
N GLN A 94 -7.97 15.60 -9.02
CA GLN A 94 -7.80 16.19 -10.36
C GLN A 94 -8.45 15.38 -11.48
N CYS A 95 -8.68 14.08 -11.32
CA CYS A 95 -9.31 13.26 -12.36
C CYS A 95 -10.83 13.46 -12.41
N LYS A 96 -11.44 13.17 -13.57
CA LYS A 96 -12.90 13.30 -13.79
C LYS A 96 -13.74 12.58 -12.73
N PHE A 97 -13.23 11.48 -12.16
CA PHE A 97 -13.93 10.70 -11.13
C PHE A 97 -13.93 11.43 -9.78
N CYS A 98 -12.77 11.87 -9.29
CA CYS A 98 -12.68 12.65 -8.04
C CYS A 98 -13.51 13.94 -8.10
N LEU A 99 -13.56 14.60 -9.26
CA LEU A 99 -14.30 15.85 -9.43
C LEU A 99 -15.82 15.65 -9.62
N SER A 100 -16.28 14.42 -9.89
CA SER A 100 -17.66 14.16 -10.29
C SER A 100 -18.71 14.35 -9.19
N ARG A 101 -18.30 14.27 -7.91
CA ARG A 101 -19.19 14.17 -6.73
C ARG A 101 -20.21 13.02 -6.77
N LYS A 102 -19.99 12.01 -7.63
CA LYS A 102 -20.87 10.84 -7.80
C LYS A 102 -20.20 9.52 -7.44
N THR A 103 -18.89 9.54 -7.24
CA THR A 103 -18.09 8.35 -6.96
C THR A 103 -16.79 8.72 -6.24
N ASN A 104 -16.23 7.78 -5.49
CA ASN A 104 -14.92 7.86 -4.87
C ASN A 104 -13.82 7.12 -5.67
N LEU A 105 -14.15 6.53 -6.83
CA LEU A 105 -13.24 5.68 -7.60
C LEU A 105 -12.21 6.48 -8.42
N CYS A 106 -11.17 6.97 -7.75
CA CYS A 106 -10.06 7.62 -8.43
C CYS A 106 -9.36 6.67 -9.40
N GLN A 107 -9.03 7.17 -10.60
CA GLN A 107 -8.39 6.37 -11.65
C GLN A 107 -6.88 6.56 -11.75
N LEU A 108 -6.28 7.40 -10.91
CA LEU A 108 -4.87 7.80 -11.04
C LEU A 108 -3.93 6.59 -11.07
N ILE A 109 -4.19 5.59 -10.21
CA ILE A 109 -3.34 4.41 -10.08
C ILE A 109 -3.90 3.19 -10.80
N ARG A 110 -5.01 3.32 -11.55
CA ARG A 110 -5.70 2.14 -12.09
C ARG A 110 -4.82 1.33 -13.05
N GLY A 111 -3.89 1.99 -13.76
CA GLY A 111 -2.93 1.33 -14.64
C GLY A 111 -1.80 0.57 -13.93
N THR A 112 -1.61 0.81 -12.63
CA THR A 112 -0.57 0.17 -11.79
C THR A 112 -1.14 -0.68 -10.65
N GLN A 113 -2.45 -0.60 -10.37
CA GLN A 113 -3.13 -1.20 -9.21
C GLN A 113 -2.92 -2.71 -9.05
N GLY A 114 -2.68 -3.45 -10.14
CA GLY A 114 -2.37 -4.90 -10.12
C GLY A 114 -0.91 -5.24 -10.44
N LYS A 115 -0.01 -4.26 -10.46
CA LYS A 115 1.42 -4.44 -10.82
C LYS A 115 2.37 -4.31 -9.63
N GLY A 116 1.85 -3.99 -8.44
CA GLY A 116 2.68 -3.71 -7.27
C GLY A 116 3.53 -2.45 -7.41
N LEU A 117 3.07 -1.47 -8.20
CA LEU A 117 3.79 -0.22 -8.45
C LEU A 117 2.99 0.98 -7.93
N MET A 118 3.66 1.86 -7.20
CA MET A 118 3.16 3.20 -6.90
C MET A 118 3.16 4.06 -8.18
N PRO A 119 2.18 4.97 -8.36
CA PRO A 119 2.10 5.88 -9.51
C PRO A 119 3.26 6.88 -9.59
#